data_AF-A0A453KL59-F1
#
_entry.id   AF-A0A453KL59-F1
#
_cell.length_a   1.000
_cell.length_b   1.000
_cell.length_c   1.000
_cell.angle_alpha   90.00
_cell.angle_beta   90.00
_cell.angle_gamma   90.00
#
_symmetry.space_group_name_H-M   'P 1'
#
loop_
_entity.id
_entity.type
_entity.pdbx_description
1 polymer ?
#
loop_
_entity_poly.entity_id
_entity_poly.type
_entity_poly.pdbx_seq_one_letter_code
_entity_poly.pdbx_strand_id
1 'polypeptide(L)'
;DISAPRASVDPAQSLHGSNLSPPTVLQFGKTRKLSAERADPRNRQLLQKRQFFHSHRAQPMALEQVFSDRDSEDEVDDDIADFEDKRMLEDFVDVTDDEKLIMHMWNSFVRKQRVLADGHIPWACEAFSRLHGKHLVQNPPLLWSWRFLMIKLWNHSLLDARAMNVC
;
A
#
# COMPACT_ATOMS: atom_id res chain seq x y z
N ASP A 1 -19.02 -37.36 -61.38
CA ASP A 1 -18.29 -38.58 -60.96
C ASP A 1 -17.03 -38.23 -60.20
N ILE A 2 -16.76 -39.03 -59.17
CA ILE A 2 -15.57 -39.08 -58.28
C ILE A 2 -15.53 -37.94 -57.23
N SER A 3 -16.20 -38.04 -56.06
CA SER A 3 -16.04 -38.94 -54.88
C SER A 3 -15.11 -38.34 -53.80
N ALA A 4 -15.70 -37.90 -52.69
CA ALA A 4 -15.03 -37.67 -51.41
C ALA A 4 -15.96 -38.17 -50.28
N PRO A 5 -15.49 -39.03 -49.35
CA PRO A 5 -16.35 -39.69 -48.38
C PRO A 5 -16.57 -38.82 -47.14
N ARG A 6 -17.79 -38.90 -46.60
CA ARG A 6 -18.12 -38.48 -45.23
C ARG A 6 -17.44 -39.44 -44.25
N ALA A 7 -16.73 -38.89 -43.27
CA ALA A 7 -16.34 -39.60 -42.06
C ALA A 7 -16.90 -38.85 -40.84
N SER A 8 -17.80 -39.54 -40.15
CA SER A 8 -18.41 -39.20 -38.87
C SER A 8 -17.34 -39.13 -37.77
N VAL A 9 -17.47 -38.19 -36.84
CA VAL A 9 -16.67 -38.17 -35.60
C VAL A 9 -17.61 -37.93 -34.42
N ASP A 10 -17.80 -38.98 -33.63
CA ASP A 10 -18.40 -38.94 -32.29
C ASP A 10 -17.42 -38.30 -31.27
N PRO A 11 -17.92 -37.73 -30.17
CA PRO A 11 -17.14 -36.93 -29.25
C PRO A 11 -16.41 -37.81 -28.24
N ALA A 12 -15.07 -37.79 -28.27
CA ALA A 12 -14.24 -38.39 -27.23
C ALA A 12 -13.86 -37.35 -26.18
N GLN A 13 -14.21 -37.68 -24.94
CA GLN A 13 -13.93 -37.00 -23.69
C GLN A 13 -12.43 -36.73 -23.50
N SER A 14 -12.07 -35.56 -22.97
CA SER A 14 -10.83 -35.38 -22.23
C SER A 14 -11.08 -34.55 -20.98
N LEU A 15 -11.00 -35.24 -19.85
CA LEU A 15 -11.07 -34.75 -18.49
C LEU A 15 -9.73 -34.10 -18.13
N HIS A 16 -9.71 -32.81 -17.79
CA HIS A 16 -8.84 -32.35 -16.72
C HIS A 16 -9.33 -31.05 -16.09
N GLY A 17 -10.00 -31.19 -14.95
CA GLY A 17 -10.20 -30.10 -14.01
C GLY A 17 -8.89 -29.85 -13.26
N SER A 18 -8.31 -28.68 -13.42
CA SER A 18 -7.24 -28.18 -12.56
C SER A 18 -7.79 -27.05 -11.70
N ASN A 19 -8.06 -27.38 -10.44
CA ASN A 19 -8.37 -26.44 -9.36
C ASN A 19 -7.23 -25.41 -9.23
N LEU A 20 -7.48 -24.17 -9.66
CA LEU A 20 -6.56 -23.06 -9.43
C LEU A 20 -6.68 -22.62 -7.96
N SER A 21 -5.76 -23.10 -7.13
CA SER A 21 -5.51 -22.55 -5.81
C SER A 21 -5.09 -21.07 -5.92
N PRO A 22 -5.48 -20.19 -4.96
CA PRO A 22 -5.14 -18.77 -5.01
C PRO A 22 -3.61 -18.56 -4.98
N PRO A 23 -3.09 -17.48 -5.59
CA PRO A 23 -1.66 -17.24 -5.63
C PRO A 23 -1.14 -17.03 -4.20
N THR A 24 -0.09 -17.79 -3.87
CA THR A 24 0.63 -17.66 -2.60
C THR A 24 1.24 -16.26 -2.52
N VAL A 25 0.69 -15.43 -1.64
CA VAL A 25 1.29 -14.14 -1.27
C VAL A 25 2.66 -14.43 -0.68
N LEU A 26 3.73 -14.05 -1.38
CA LEU A 26 5.08 -14.07 -0.85
C LEU A 26 5.17 -13.02 0.26
N GLN A 27 5.03 -13.47 1.52
CA GLN A 27 5.34 -12.67 2.70
C GLN A 27 6.85 -12.40 2.76
N PHE A 28 7.30 -11.37 2.05
CA PHE A 28 8.59 -10.73 2.32
C PHE A 28 8.40 -9.78 3.51
N GLY A 29 8.98 -10.16 4.65
CA GLY A 29 8.88 -9.38 5.89
C GLY A 29 8.66 -10.20 7.15
N LYS A 30 9.15 -11.44 7.24
CA LYS A 30 9.43 -12.03 8.56
C LYS A 30 10.79 -11.51 9.02
N THR A 31 10.80 -10.34 9.67
CA THR A 31 11.69 -10.20 10.82
C THR A 31 11.42 -11.42 11.69
N ARG A 32 12.49 -12.07 12.11
CA ARG A 32 12.46 -13.30 12.88
C ARG A 32 11.73 -13.01 14.19
N LYS A 33 10.40 -13.14 14.19
CA LYS A 33 9.51 -12.95 15.34
C LYS A 33 9.95 -13.95 16.40
N LEU A 34 10.75 -13.48 17.36
CA LEU A 34 10.92 -14.16 18.62
C LEU A 34 9.59 -13.96 19.34
N SER A 35 8.71 -14.95 19.28
CA SER A 35 7.51 -14.97 20.08
C SER A 35 7.88 -14.71 21.54
N ALA A 36 7.17 -13.80 22.23
CA ALA A 36 7.29 -13.53 23.66
C ALA A 36 7.38 -14.80 24.56
N GLU A 37 6.81 -15.93 24.12
CA GLU A 37 6.94 -17.25 24.79
C GLU A 37 8.36 -17.87 24.76
N ARG A 38 9.29 -17.28 24.03
CA ARG A 38 10.66 -17.80 23.84
C ARG A 38 11.74 -16.98 24.55
N ALA A 39 11.37 -15.99 25.34
CA ALA A 39 12.33 -15.33 26.21
C ALA A 39 12.89 -16.34 27.22
N ASP A 40 14.20 -16.60 27.19
CA ASP A 40 14.88 -17.43 28.18
C ASP A 40 14.43 -16.98 29.58
N PRO A 41 13.97 -17.89 30.46
CA PRO A 41 13.53 -17.54 31.81
C PRO A 41 14.56 -16.71 32.59
N ARG A 42 15.86 -16.86 32.29
CA ARG A 42 16.92 -15.99 32.81
C ARG A 42 16.82 -14.55 32.32
N ASN A 43 16.55 -14.33 31.03
CA ASN A 43 16.34 -12.98 30.48
C ASN A 43 15.10 -12.32 31.08
N ARG A 44 14.02 -13.10 31.29
CA ARG A 44 12.79 -12.59 31.91
C ARG A 44 13.01 -12.10 33.34
N GLN A 45 13.79 -12.84 34.12
CA GLN A 45 14.18 -12.44 35.49
C GLN A 45 15.07 -11.19 35.52
N LEU A 46 15.93 -10.99 34.50
CA LEU A 46 16.77 -9.80 34.41
C LEU A 46 15.95 -8.55 34.07
N LEU A 47 14.95 -8.68 33.19
CA LEU A 47 14.05 -7.59 32.82
C LEU A 47 13.19 -7.14 34.01
N GLN A 48 12.71 -8.07 34.85
CA GLN A 48 11.95 -7.76 36.06
C GLN A 48 12.72 -6.92 37.10
N LYS A 49 14.05 -6.91 37.06
CA LYS A 49 14.89 -6.15 38.00
C LYS A 49 15.12 -4.70 37.57
N ARG A 50 14.64 -4.29 36.40
CA ARG A 50 14.85 -2.96 35.83
C ARG A 50 13.53 -2.23 35.68
N GLN A 51 13.54 -0.91 35.88
CA GLN A 51 12.44 -0.05 35.48
C GLN A 51 12.64 0.38 34.03
N PHE A 52 11.64 0.17 33.19
CA PHE A 52 11.61 0.63 31.81
C PHE A 52 10.70 1.86 31.69
N PHE A 53 11.00 2.71 30.71
CA PHE A 53 10.24 3.91 30.41
C PHE A 53 9.93 3.94 28.91
N HIS A 54 8.78 4.49 28.56
CA HIS A 54 8.42 4.85 27.18
C HIS A 54 9.37 5.93 26.67
N SER A 55 9.89 5.77 25.45
CA SER A 55 10.91 6.67 24.89
C SER A 55 10.35 8.06 24.60
N HIS A 56 9.11 8.15 24.11
CA HIS A 56 8.50 9.41 23.71
C HIS A 56 7.89 10.18 24.89
N ARG A 57 7.41 9.46 25.92
CA ARG A 57 6.66 10.05 27.04
C ARG A 57 7.43 10.09 28.36
N ALA A 58 8.56 9.38 28.45
CA ALA A 58 9.31 9.17 29.69
C ALA A 58 8.45 8.63 30.86
N GLN A 59 7.34 7.95 30.55
CA GLN A 59 6.43 7.37 31.55
C GLN A 59 6.85 5.93 31.88
N PRO A 60 6.64 5.45 33.12
CA PRO A 60 6.94 4.07 33.49
C PRO A 60 6.19 3.06 32.61
N MET A 61 6.90 2.06 32.11
CA MET A 61 6.32 0.99 31.29
C MET A 61 5.87 -0.18 32.17
N ALA A 62 4.66 -0.69 31.92
CA ALA A 62 4.16 -1.90 32.58
C ALA A 62 4.97 -3.12 32.13
N LEU A 63 5.19 -4.06 33.05
CA LEU A 63 6.05 -5.23 32.80
C LEU A 63 5.48 -6.13 31.68
N GLU A 64 4.15 -6.19 31.55
CA GLU A 64 3.46 -6.88 30.46
C GLU A 64 3.81 -6.27 29.10
N GLN A 65 3.96 -4.95 29.06
CA GLN A 65 4.33 -4.21 27.85
C GLN A 65 5.83 -4.38 27.54
N VAL A 66 6.69 -4.49 28.56
CA VAL A 66 8.13 -4.83 28.39
C VAL A 66 8.31 -6.21 27.76
N PHE A 67 7.42 -7.17 28.08
CA PHE A 67 7.43 -8.51 27.48
C PHE A 67 6.64 -8.62 26.18
N SER A 68 5.97 -7.54 25.76
CA SER A 68 5.22 -7.51 24.51
C SER A 68 6.18 -7.33 23.34
N ASP A 69 5.93 -8.07 22.25
CA ASP A 69 6.62 -7.86 20.98
C ASP A 69 6.03 -6.66 20.18
N ARG A 70 5.05 -5.95 20.76
CA ARG A 70 4.37 -4.81 20.13
C ARG A 70 5.00 -3.51 20.59
N ASP A 71 5.66 -2.83 19.66
CA ASP A 71 6.09 -1.45 19.78
C ASP A 71 5.05 -0.53 19.12
N SER A 72 4.38 0.30 19.91
CA SER A 72 3.41 1.29 19.43
C SER A 72 4.02 2.69 19.32
N GLU A 73 5.26 2.91 19.77
CA GLU A 73 5.89 4.23 19.70
C GLU A 73 6.34 4.58 18.27
N ASP A 74 6.62 3.57 17.45
CA ASP A 74 6.98 3.69 16.02
C ASP A 74 5.78 3.91 15.07
N GLU A 75 4.54 3.95 15.59
CA GLU A 75 3.35 4.21 14.77
C GLU A 75 3.35 5.70 14.34
N VAL A 76 3.49 5.96 13.03
CA VAL A 76 3.37 7.31 12.45
C VAL A 76 1.91 7.75 12.53
N ASP A 77 1.65 8.92 13.14
CA ASP A 77 0.32 9.52 13.19
C ASP A 77 -0.02 10.14 11.83
N ASP A 78 -0.82 9.42 11.04
CA ASP A 78 -1.23 9.84 9.70
C ASP A 78 -2.01 11.18 9.71
N ASP A 79 -2.72 11.51 10.78
CA ASP A 79 -3.52 12.74 10.88
C ASP A 79 -2.61 13.96 11.13
N ILE A 80 -1.62 13.82 12.02
CA ILE A 80 -0.57 14.83 12.20
C ILE A 80 0.19 15.01 10.89
N ALA A 81 0.55 13.91 10.26
CA ALA A 81 1.33 13.94 9.03
C ALA A 81 0.52 14.54 7.86
N ASP A 82 -0.81 14.38 7.82
CA ASP A 82 -1.70 15.03 6.84
C ASP A 82 -1.83 16.53 7.13
N PHE A 83 -1.87 16.94 8.40
CA PHE A 83 -1.93 18.34 8.80
C PHE A 83 -0.63 19.09 8.44
N GLU A 84 0.53 18.51 8.75
CA GLU A 84 1.82 19.11 8.44
C GLU A 84 2.06 19.23 6.93
N ASP A 85 1.64 18.24 6.16
CA ASP A 85 1.73 18.25 4.69
C ASP A 85 0.88 19.38 4.08
N LYS A 86 -0.37 19.55 4.53
CA LYS A 86 -1.21 20.69 4.10
C LYS A 86 -0.56 22.03 4.41
N ARG A 87 -0.10 22.21 5.65
CA ARG A 87 0.55 23.46 6.07
C ARG A 87 1.80 23.76 5.24
N MET A 88 2.60 22.74 4.95
CA MET A 88 3.81 22.90 4.13
C MET A 88 3.47 23.23 2.66
N LEU A 89 2.42 22.62 2.12
CA LEU A 89 1.96 22.91 0.75
C LEU A 89 1.39 24.32 0.59
N GLU A 90 0.84 24.92 1.65
CA GLU A 90 0.33 26.30 1.62
C GLU A 90 1.41 27.32 1.25
N ASP A 91 2.67 27.10 1.65
CA ASP A 91 3.80 28.02 1.45
C ASP A 91 4.24 28.15 -0.02
N PHE A 92 3.82 27.25 -0.93
CA PHE A 92 4.18 27.34 -2.36
C PHE A 92 3.29 28.35 -3.10
N VAL A 93 3.86 29.50 -3.47
CA VAL A 93 3.12 30.58 -4.16
C VAL A 93 2.92 30.33 -5.66
N ASP A 94 3.70 29.44 -6.25
CA ASP A 94 3.71 29.11 -7.68
C ASP A 94 2.90 27.85 -8.02
N VAL A 95 2.26 27.24 -7.03
CA VAL A 95 1.43 26.04 -7.18
C VAL A 95 -0.03 26.42 -6.95
N THR A 96 -0.92 26.00 -7.84
CA THR A 96 -2.35 26.28 -7.72
C THR A 96 -3.00 25.46 -6.58
N ASP A 97 -4.14 25.92 -6.07
CA ASP A 97 -4.84 25.23 -4.97
C ASP A 97 -5.27 23.80 -5.35
N ASP A 98 -5.69 23.57 -6.60
CA ASP A 98 -6.04 22.24 -7.09
C ASP A 98 -4.83 21.30 -7.21
N GLU A 99 -3.67 21.84 -7.60
CA GLU A 99 -2.41 21.08 -7.61
C GLU A 99 -1.98 20.71 -6.20
N LYS A 100 -2.01 21.66 -5.26
CA LYS A 100 -1.75 21.40 -3.83
C LYS A 100 -2.70 20.34 -3.28
N LEU A 101 -3.98 20.39 -3.64
CA LEU A 101 -4.96 19.41 -3.21
C LEU A 101 -4.65 18.01 -3.76
N ILE A 102 -4.30 17.86 -5.05
CA ILE A 102 -3.86 16.56 -5.58
C ILE A 102 -2.58 16.07 -4.91
N MET A 103 -1.59 16.95 -4.70
CA MET A 103 -0.35 16.59 -4.01
C MET A 103 -0.64 16.06 -2.62
N HIS A 104 -1.45 16.77 -1.84
CA HIS A 104 -1.86 16.34 -0.51
C HIS A 104 -2.60 15.00 -0.52
N MET A 105 -3.60 14.85 -1.38
CA MET A 105 -4.37 13.61 -1.51
C MET A 105 -3.45 12.43 -1.86
N TRP A 106 -2.52 12.63 -2.80
CA TRP A 106 -1.56 11.61 -3.21
C TRP A 106 -0.56 11.26 -2.11
N ASN A 107 0.01 12.26 -1.42
CA ASN A 107 0.94 12.06 -0.30
C ASN A 107 0.28 11.26 0.83
N SER A 108 -0.95 11.64 1.21
CA SER A 108 -1.75 10.93 2.20
C SER A 108 -2.00 9.48 1.78
N PHE A 109 -2.40 9.25 0.52
CA PHE A 109 -2.66 7.92 -0.01
C PHE A 109 -1.40 7.02 -0.02
N VAL A 110 -0.28 7.54 -0.52
CA VAL A 110 1.00 6.80 -0.59
C VAL A 110 1.47 6.37 0.79
N ARG A 111 1.34 7.23 1.81
CA ARG A 111 1.68 6.88 3.20
C ARG A 111 0.74 5.82 3.76
N LYS A 112 -0.59 6.06 3.72
CA LYS A 112 -1.60 5.16 4.29
C LYS A 112 -1.58 3.77 3.65
N GLN A 113 -1.32 3.69 2.35
CA GLN A 113 -1.22 2.42 1.61
C GLN A 113 0.19 1.81 1.61
N ARG A 114 1.17 2.48 2.23
CA ARG A 114 2.57 2.03 2.34
C ARG A 114 3.17 1.68 0.96
N VAL A 115 3.03 2.61 0.01
CA VAL A 115 3.59 2.47 -1.33
C VAL A 115 5.11 2.71 -1.25
N LEU A 116 5.88 1.63 -1.11
CA LEU A 116 7.34 1.70 -0.85
C LEU A 116 8.24 1.38 -2.06
N ALA A 117 7.67 0.93 -3.18
CA ALA A 117 8.44 0.49 -4.34
C ALA A 117 7.82 0.97 -5.65
N ASP A 118 8.66 1.25 -6.65
CA ASP A 118 8.24 1.72 -7.97
C ASP A 118 7.22 0.77 -8.63
N GLY A 119 7.40 -0.53 -8.45
CA GLY A 119 6.47 -1.55 -8.95
C GLY A 119 5.05 -1.46 -8.37
N HIS A 120 4.84 -0.72 -7.27
CA HIS A 120 3.52 -0.49 -6.69
C HIS A 120 2.79 0.70 -7.35
N ILE A 121 3.49 1.59 -8.06
CA ILE A 121 2.91 2.84 -8.59
C ILE A 121 1.73 2.59 -9.54
N PRO A 122 1.78 1.62 -10.49
CA PRO A 122 0.63 1.34 -11.35
C PRO A 122 -0.62 0.95 -10.57
N TRP A 123 -0.48 0.07 -9.57
CA TRP A 123 -1.59 -0.32 -8.69
C TRP A 123 -2.08 0.86 -7.83
N ALA A 124 -1.16 1.68 -7.31
CA ALA A 124 -1.47 2.82 -6.48
C ALA A 124 -2.29 3.87 -7.25
N CYS A 125 -1.95 4.15 -8.51
CA CYS A 125 -2.72 5.06 -9.37
C CYS A 125 -4.15 4.54 -9.62
N GLU A 126 -4.32 3.25 -9.89
CA GLU A 126 -5.64 2.64 -10.08
C GLU A 126 -6.47 2.73 -8.81
N ALA A 127 -5.88 2.35 -7.67
CA ALA A 127 -6.55 2.39 -6.37
C ALA A 127 -6.91 3.82 -5.94
N PHE A 128 -6.02 4.79 -6.17
CA PHE A 128 -6.28 6.21 -5.93
C PHE A 128 -7.44 6.73 -6.78
N SER A 129 -7.44 6.41 -8.08
CA SER A 129 -8.50 6.82 -9.01
C SER A 129 -9.85 6.21 -8.63
N ARG A 130 -9.88 4.97 -8.14
CA ARG A 130 -11.10 4.34 -7.63
C ARG A 130 -11.59 4.98 -6.33
N LEU A 131 -10.69 5.29 -5.41
CA LEU A 131 -11.02 5.89 -4.12
C LEU A 131 -11.57 7.31 -4.27
N HIS A 132 -10.98 8.10 -5.16
CA HIS A 132 -11.29 9.53 -5.31
C HIS A 132 -12.05 9.89 -6.59
N GLY A 133 -12.36 8.92 -7.45
CA GLY A 133 -12.91 9.16 -8.79
C GLY A 133 -14.18 10.02 -8.80
N LYS A 134 -15.10 9.83 -7.84
CA LYS A 134 -16.29 10.68 -7.72
C LYS A 134 -15.94 12.15 -7.48
N HIS A 135 -14.97 12.40 -6.58
CA HIS A 135 -14.51 13.75 -6.26
C HIS A 135 -13.77 14.39 -7.44
N LEU A 136 -12.91 13.62 -8.11
CA LEU A 136 -12.19 14.08 -9.30
C LEU A 136 -13.15 14.46 -10.43
N VAL A 137 -14.14 13.61 -10.76
CA VAL A 137 -15.08 13.89 -11.87
C VAL A 137 -15.97 15.10 -11.58
N GLN A 138 -16.29 15.37 -10.31
CA GLN A 138 -17.09 16.52 -9.90
C GLN A 138 -16.31 17.84 -9.94
N ASN A 139 -14.97 17.80 -9.92
CA ASN A 139 -14.11 18.97 -9.94
C ASN A 139 -13.14 18.91 -11.14
N PRO A 140 -13.50 19.50 -12.31
CA PRO A 140 -12.68 19.41 -13.52
C PRO A 140 -11.24 19.92 -13.37
N PRO A 141 -10.96 21.09 -12.74
CA PRO A 141 -9.59 21.50 -12.43
C PRO A 141 -8.78 20.43 -11.69
N LEU A 142 -9.37 19.83 -10.65
CA LEU A 142 -8.72 18.78 -9.87
C LEU A 142 -8.44 17.52 -10.69
N LEU A 143 -9.37 17.11 -11.56
CA LEU A 143 -9.17 16.00 -12.49
C LEU A 143 -8.01 16.27 -13.46
N TRP A 144 -7.86 17.51 -13.94
CA TRP A 144 -6.73 17.90 -14.77
C TRP A 144 -5.40 17.81 -14.00
N SER A 145 -5.36 18.29 -12.76
CA SER A 145 -4.19 18.15 -11.89
C SER A 145 -3.80 16.68 -11.66
N TRP A 146 -4.79 15.79 -11.48
CA TRP A 146 -4.56 14.33 -11.40
C TRP A 146 -3.93 13.77 -12.68
N ARG A 147 -4.45 14.17 -13.86
CA ARG A 147 -3.86 13.77 -15.15
C ARG A 147 -2.43 14.26 -15.33
N PHE A 148 -2.13 15.49 -14.91
CA PHE A 148 -0.76 16.01 -14.94
C PHE A 148 0.17 15.21 -14.03
N LEU A 149 -0.29 14.79 -12.85
CA LEU A 149 0.50 13.90 -11.99
C LEU A 149 0.77 12.55 -12.68
N MET A 150 -0.24 11.92 -13.31
CA MET A 150 -0.03 10.68 -14.07
C MET A 150 0.97 10.86 -15.23
N ILE A 151 0.92 11.99 -15.95
CA ILE A 151 1.91 12.30 -16.99
C ILE A 151 3.31 12.47 -16.39
N LYS A 152 3.44 13.11 -15.21
CA LYS A 152 4.73 13.20 -14.50
C LYS A 152 5.24 11.80 -14.15
N LEU A 153 4.41 10.93 -13.57
CA LEU A 153 4.79 9.56 -13.23
C LEU A 153 5.20 8.74 -14.46
N TRP A 154 4.50 8.92 -15.58
CA TRP A 154 4.88 8.34 -16.87
C TRP A 154 6.29 8.80 -17.30
N ASN A 155 6.54 10.11 -17.27
CA ASN A 155 7.83 10.68 -17.69
C ASN A 155 9.00 10.16 -16.84
N HIS A 156 8.73 9.81 -15.58
CA HIS A 156 9.70 9.18 -14.67
C HIS A 156 9.79 7.66 -14.78
N SER A 157 9.12 7.04 -15.77
CA SER A 157 9.08 5.58 -15.97
C SER A 157 8.47 4.80 -14.80
N LEU A 158 7.62 5.45 -13.99
CA LEU A 158 6.91 4.84 -12.86
C LEU A 158 5.50 4.34 -13.25
N LEU A 159 4.97 4.80 -14.38
CA LEU A 159 3.63 4.48 -14.85
C LEU A 159 3.65 4.16 -16.34
N ASP A 160 2.86 3.16 -16.76
CA ASP A 160 2.72 2.75 -18.16
C ASP A 160 1.35 3.13 -18.76
N ALA A 161 1.16 2.86 -20.06
CA ALA A 161 0.00 3.39 -20.82
C ALA A 161 -1.26 2.63 -20.50
N ARG A 162 -1.06 1.35 -20.17
CA ARG A 162 -2.16 0.50 -19.79
C ARG A 162 -2.72 0.98 -18.46
N ALA A 163 -1.87 1.23 -17.48
CA ALA A 163 -2.26 1.74 -16.18
C ALA A 163 -2.94 3.12 -16.29
N MET A 164 -2.39 4.04 -17.09
CA MET A 164 -3.01 5.35 -17.34
C MET A 164 -4.43 5.25 -17.93
N ASN A 165 -4.68 4.30 -18.83
CA ASN A 165 -6.00 4.12 -19.43
C ASN A 165 -7.02 3.46 -18.49
N VAL A 166 -6.55 2.76 -17.45
CA VAL A 166 -7.39 2.13 -16.42
C VAL A 166 -7.87 3.16 -15.39
N CYS A 167 -7.03 4.16 -15.08
CA CYS A 167 -7.30 5.26 -14.15
C CYS A 167 -8.30 6.27 -14.71
#